data_AF-A0A8F0FIT8-F1
#
_entry.id   AF-A0A8F0FIT8-F1
#
_cell.length_a   1.000
_cell.length_b   1.000
_cell.length_c   1.000
_cell.angle_alpha   90.00
_cell.angle_beta   90.00
_cell.angle_gamma   90.00
#
_symmetry.space_group_name_H-M   'P 1'
#
loop_
_entity.id
_entity.type
_entity.pdbx_description
1 polymer ?
#
loop_
_entity_poly.entity_id
_entity_poly.type
_entity_poly.pdbx_seq_one_letter_code
_entity_poly.pdbx_strand_id
1 'polypeptide(L)' 'MPRSLKKNPFVANHLLRKINMLNTKAEKEIIITWSRASTIIPTMIG' A
#
# COMPACT_ATOMS: atom_id res chain seq x y z
N MET A 1 10.69 -13.30 -3.83
CA MET A 1 10.41 -13.45 -5.27
C MET A 1 10.31 -12.06 -5.89
N PRO A 2 11.28 -11.64 -6.71
CA PRO A 2 11.18 -10.40 -7.47
C PRO A 2 10.08 -10.54 -8.52
N ARG A 3 9.15 -9.57 -8.60
CA ARG A 3 8.18 -9.48 -9.70
C ARG A 3 8.85 -8.84 -10.91
N SER A 4 8.37 -9.17 -12.11
CA SER A 4 8.85 -8.57 -13.34
C SER A 4 8.62 -7.05 -13.34
N LEU A 5 9.67 -6.27 -13.66
CA LEU A 5 9.62 -4.81 -13.77
C LEU A 5 8.70 -4.30 -14.88
N LYS A 6 8.40 -5.13 -15.88
CA LYS A 6 7.45 -4.79 -16.96
C LYS A 6 6.00 -4.75 -16.46
N LYS A 7 5.70 -5.36 -15.31
CA LYS A 7 4.37 -5.36 -14.71
C LYS A 7 4.29 -4.26 -13.65
N ASN A 8 3.11 -3.65 -13.52
CA ASN A 8 2.87 -2.66 -12.48
C ASN A 8 3.19 -3.20 -11.08
N PRO A 9 3.55 -2.31 -10.14
CA PRO A 9 3.66 -2.69 -8.74
C PRO A 9 2.34 -3.28 -8.26
N PHE A 10 2.41 -4.32 -7.44
CA PHE A 10 1.26 -4.97 -6.85
C PHE A 10 1.14 -4.41 -5.45
N VAL A 11 -0.08 -4.08 -5.10
CA VAL A 11 -0.50 -3.74 -3.76
C VAL A 11 -1.78 -4.49 -3.52
N ALA A 12 -1.89 -5.12 -2.35
CA ALA A 12 -3.12 -5.82 -2.02
C ALA A 12 -4.29 -4.83 -1.89
N ASN A 13 -5.44 -5.19 -2.47
CA ASN A 13 -6.62 -4.32 -2.52
C ASN A 13 -7.08 -3.84 -1.13
N HIS A 14 -6.98 -4.69 -0.11
CA HIS A 14 -7.35 -4.32 1.27
C HIS A 14 -6.39 -3.26 1.86
N LEU A 15 -5.10 -3.34 1.54
CA LEU A 15 -4.09 -2.39 2.01
C LEU A 15 -4.32 -1.04 1.32
N LEU A 16 -4.52 -1.05 0.00
CA LEU A 16 -4.80 0.15 -0.79
C LEU A 16 -6.06 0.87 -0.29
N ARG A 17 -7.14 0.12 0.02
CA ARG A 17 -8.37 0.70 0.56
C ARG A 17 -8.15 1.40 1.90
N LYS A 18 -7.41 0.78 2.82
CA LYS A 18 -7.09 1.39 4.12
C LYS A 18 -6.29 2.68 3.97
N ILE A 19 -5.26 2.67 3.12
CA ILE A 19 -4.42 3.85 2.85
C ILE A 19 -5.25 4.98 2.24
N ASN A 20 -6.10 4.68 1.25
CA ASN A 20 -6.96 5.70 0.65
C ASN A 20 -7.89 6.34 1.68
N MET A 21 -8.48 5.56 2.58
CA MET A 21 -9.32 6.09 3.66
C MET A 21 -8.55 7.00 4.62
N LEU A 22 -7.33 6.63 5.00
CA LEU A 22 -6.48 7.44 5.88
C LEU A 22 -6.01 8.73 5.21
N ASN A 23 -5.61 8.64 3.94
CA ASN A 23 -5.22 9.81 3.14
C ASN A 23 -6.38 10.79 2.95
N THR A 24 -7.61 10.32 2.78
CA THR A 24 -8.78 11.20 2.72
C THR A 24 -9.07 11.92 4.04
N LYS A 25 -8.69 11.32 5.16
CA LYS A 25 -8.86 11.91 6.50
C LYS A 25 -7.66 12.73 6.97
N ALA A 26 -6.52 12.64 6.26
CA ALA A 26 -5.23 13.22 6.66
C ALA A 26 -4.76 12.77 8.06
N GLU A 27 -5.13 11.56 8.48
CA GLU A 27 -4.78 10.96 9.78
C GLU A 27 -3.62 9.97 9.62
N LYS A 28 -2.69 9.98 10.58
CA LYS A 28 -1.56 9.03 10.64
C LYS A 28 -1.85 7.96 11.69
N GLU A 29 -2.25 6.77 11.23
CA GLU A 29 -2.52 5.62 12.09
C GLU A 29 -1.57 4.45 11.79
N ILE A 30 -1.34 3.60 12.79
CA ILE A 30 -0.54 2.39 12.63
C ILE A 30 -1.35 1.33 11.88
N ILE A 31 -0.95 0.99 10.65
CA ILE A 31 -1.60 -0.05 9.84
C ILE A 31 -0.89 -1.39 10.03
N ILE A 32 -1.58 -2.35 10.65
CA ILE A 32 -1.13 -3.74 10.67
C ILE A 32 -1.52 -4.43 9.35
N THR A 33 -0.55 -5.02 8.66
CA THR A 33 -0.76 -5.77 7.41
C THR A 33 0.04 -7.06 7.39
N TRP A 34 -0.56 -8.11 6.83
CA TRP A 34 0.10 -9.40 6.57
C TRP A 34 0.54 -9.53 5.11
N SER A 35 0.27 -8.53 4.27
CA SER A 35 0.61 -8.56 2.84
C SER A 35 2.07 -8.22 2.60
N ARG A 36 2.95 -9.21 2.76
CA ARG A 36 4.40 -9.06 2.53
C ARG A 36 4.78 -8.92 1.05
N ALA A 37 3.86 -9.19 0.12
CA ALA A 37 4.10 -9.12 -1.32
C ALA A 37 3.83 -7.73 -1.93
N SER A 38 3.25 -6.81 -1.16
CA SER A 38 2.90 -5.46 -1.60
C SER A 38 4.14 -4.57 -1.73
N THR A 39 4.18 -3.78 -2.79
CA THR A 39 5.24 -2.79 -3.05
C THR A 39 4.84 -1.44 -2.44
N ILE A 40 5.79 -0.71 -1.85
CA ILE A 40 5.57 0.63 -1.32
C ILE A 40 5.36 1.60 -2.51
N ILE A 41 4.25 2.33 -2.52
CA ILE A 41 3.88 3.33 -3.54
C ILE A 41 4.04 4.73 -2.93
N PRO A 42 4.32 5.80 -3.71
CA PRO A 42 4.45 7.17 -3.19
C PRO A 42 3.28 7.65 -2.32
N THR A 43 2.06 7.15 -2.55
CA THR A 43 0.87 7.46 -1.73
C THR A 43 0.90 6.90 -0.32
N MET A 44 1.87 6.03 0.00
CA MET A 44 2.10 5.44 1.33
C MET A 44 3.13 6.23 2.16
N ILE A 45 3.64 7.35 1.63
CA ILE A 45 4.63 8.18 2.31
C ILE A 45 3.90 9.21 3.17
N GLY A 46 4.08 9.14 4.50
CA GLY A 46 3.44 10.04 5.45
C GLY A 46 3.72 9.68 6.90
#